data_AF-F9HCF0-F1
#
_entry.id   AF-F9HCF0-F1
#
_cell.length_a   1.000
_cell.length_b   1.000
_cell.length_c   1.000
_cell.angle_alpha   90.00
_cell.angle_beta   90.00
_cell.angle_gamma   90.00
#
_symmetry.space_group_name_H-M   'P 1'
#
loop_
_entity.id
_entity.type
_entity.pdbx_description
1 polymer ?
#
loop_
_entity_poly.entity_id
_entity_poly.type
_entity_poly.pdbx_seq_one_letter_code
_entity_poly.pdbx_strand_id
1 'polypeptide(L)'
;MADDKLRATPAARKLADDLGINLYDVSGSGANGRVHKEDVETYKDTNVVRISPLAKRIALEHNIAWQEIQGTGHRGKIMKKDVLALLPENIENDTIKSPAQIEKVEEVSDNVTPYGEIERIPMTPMRKVIAQRMVESYLTAPTFTLNYEVDMTEMLALRKKVLEPIMEATGKKTTVTDLLSLAVVKTLMKHPYINASLTEDGKTIITHNYVNLAMAVGMDNGLMTPVVYNAEKMSLSELVVSFKDVIGRTLDGKLAPSELQNSTFTISNLGMFGVQSFGPIINQPNSAILGVSSTIEKPVVVNGEIVIRPIMSLGLTIDHRVVDGMAGAKFMKDLKELIENPISMLI
;
A
#
# COMPACT_ATOMS: atom_id res chain seq x y z
N MET A 1 -32.24 -21.29 55.52
CA MET A 1 -31.43 -20.77 54.40
C MET A 1 -32.35 -20.68 53.19
N ALA A 2 -33.05 -19.55 53.02
CA ALA A 2 -33.93 -19.33 51.89
C ALA A 2 -33.10 -18.71 50.75
N ASP A 3 -33.20 -19.32 49.58
CA ASP A 3 -32.57 -18.94 48.31
C ASP A 3 -32.76 -17.43 48.04
N ASP A 4 -31.70 -16.63 48.18
CA ASP A 4 -31.71 -15.18 47.95
C ASP A 4 -31.64 -14.89 46.44
N LYS A 5 -32.67 -15.36 45.74
CA LYS A 5 -32.77 -15.27 44.29
C LYS A 5 -33.17 -13.83 43.95
N LEU A 6 -32.22 -13.07 43.40
CA LEU A 6 -32.42 -11.68 42.99
C LEU A 6 -33.74 -11.52 42.21
N ARG A 7 -34.65 -10.72 42.79
CA ARG A 7 -35.98 -10.47 42.25
C ARG A 7 -35.85 -9.38 41.19
N ALA A 8 -35.88 -9.75 39.92
CA ALA A 8 -35.84 -8.81 38.80
C ALA A 8 -36.91 -9.19 37.77
N THR A 9 -37.53 -8.18 37.15
CA THR A 9 -38.49 -8.41 36.06
C THR A 9 -37.79 -8.99 34.81
N PRO A 10 -38.48 -9.76 33.95
CA PRO A 10 -37.88 -10.29 32.72
C PRO A 10 -37.30 -9.21 31.80
N ALA A 11 -37.97 -8.05 31.75
CA ALA A 11 -37.51 -6.90 30.98
C ALA A 11 -36.22 -6.28 31.55
N ALA A 12 -36.08 -6.20 32.87
CA ALA A 12 -34.87 -5.72 33.53
C ALA A 12 -33.68 -6.68 33.31
N ARG A 13 -33.91 -7.99 33.39
CA ARG A 13 -32.85 -8.99 33.13
C ARG A 13 -32.32 -8.91 31.71
N LYS A 14 -33.22 -8.89 30.73
CA LYS A 14 -32.84 -8.79 29.32
C LYS A 14 -32.05 -7.50 29.05
N LEU A 15 -32.50 -6.37 29.59
CA LEU A 15 -31.82 -5.09 29.40
C LEU A 15 -30.44 -5.05 30.09
N ALA A 16 -30.30 -5.66 31.26
CA ALA A 16 -29.03 -5.73 31.96
C ALA A 16 -28.02 -6.64 31.25
N ASP A 17 -28.46 -7.79 30.71
CA ASP A 17 -27.63 -8.67 29.88
C ASP A 17 -27.19 -7.97 28.59
N ASP A 18 -28.09 -7.29 27.89
CA ASP A 18 -27.79 -6.55 26.66
C ASP A 18 -26.78 -5.40 26.88
N LEU A 19 -26.72 -4.86 28.10
CA LEU A 19 -25.85 -3.74 28.49
C LEU A 19 -24.62 -4.15 29.32
N GLY A 20 -24.49 -5.43 29.67
CA GLY A 20 -23.42 -5.93 30.54
C GLY A 20 -23.45 -5.38 31.97
N ILE A 21 -24.64 -5.04 32.49
CA ILE A 21 -24.85 -4.47 33.83
C ILE A 21 -25.15 -5.60 34.81
N ASN A 22 -24.43 -5.65 35.93
CA ASN A 22 -24.72 -6.60 36.99
C ASN A 22 -25.92 -6.14 37.82
N LEU A 23 -26.99 -6.94 37.83
CA LEU A 23 -28.25 -6.60 38.49
C LEU A 23 -28.17 -6.51 40.02
N TYR A 24 -27.14 -7.08 40.66
CA TYR A 24 -26.92 -6.92 42.10
C TYR A 24 -26.50 -5.50 42.48
N ASP A 25 -25.98 -4.73 41.52
CA ASP A 25 -25.53 -3.36 41.72
C ASP A 25 -26.64 -2.33 41.47
N VAL A 26 -27.82 -2.79 41.03
CA VAL A 26 -28.98 -1.95 40.70
C VAL A 26 -29.98 -1.98 41.86
N SER A 27 -30.22 -0.82 42.47
CA SER A 27 -31.24 -0.67 43.53
C SER A 27 -32.65 -0.76 42.93
N GLY A 28 -33.41 -1.79 43.31
CA GLY A 28 -34.75 -2.03 42.75
C GLY A 28 -35.85 -1.21 43.43
N SER A 29 -36.67 -0.52 42.63
CA SER A 29 -37.78 0.33 43.11
C SER A 29 -39.10 -0.43 43.33
N GLY A 30 -39.18 -1.70 42.92
CA GLY A 30 -40.38 -2.52 43.03
C GLY A 30 -40.63 -3.12 44.41
N ALA A 31 -41.85 -3.62 44.63
CA ALA A 31 -42.24 -4.27 45.90
C ALA A 31 -41.28 -5.41 46.30
N ASN A 32 -40.77 -5.35 47.54
CA ASN A 32 -39.72 -6.22 48.08
C ASN A 32 -38.36 -6.12 47.36
N GLY A 33 -37.96 -4.92 46.94
CA GLY A 33 -36.65 -4.65 46.32
C GLY A 33 -36.51 -5.24 44.92
N ARG A 34 -37.62 -5.39 44.19
CA ARG A 34 -37.62 -5.98 42.85
C ARG A 34 -37.07 -4.99 41.83
N VAL A 35 -36.09 -5.40 41.02
CA VAL A 35 -35.50 -4.57 39.96
C VAL A 35 -36.41 -4.51 38.74
N HIS A 36 -36.83 -3.29 38.38
CA HIS A 36 -37.61 -2.96 37.19
C HIS A 36 -36.71 -2.47 36.04
N LYS A 37 -37.28 -2.39 34.84
CA LYS A 37 -36.52 -2.00 33.65
C LYS A 37 -36.01 -0.57 33.79
N GLU A 38 -36.84 0.29 34.35
CA GLU A 38 -36.57 1.71 34.63
C GLU A 38 -35.40 1.88 35.61
N ASP A 39 -35.20 0.94 36.54
CA ASP A 39 -34.08 0.96 37.49
C ASP A 39 -32.74 0.69 36.77
N VAL A 40 -32.74 -0.23 35.80
CA VAL A 40 -31.57 -0.54 34.96
C VAL A 40 -31.26 0.63 34.00
N GLU A 41 -32.28 1.29 33.46
CA GLU A 41 -32.13 2.50 32.65
C GLU A 41 -31.60 3.68 33.47
N THR A 42 -32.06 3.84 34.72
CA THR A 42 -31.58 4.89 35.64
C THR A 42 -30.14 4.63 36.08
N TYR A 43 -29.78 3.36 36.33
CA TYR A 43 -28.41 2.94 36.64
C TYR A 43 -27.46 3.20 35.46
N LYS A 44 -27.89 2.94 34.22
CA LYS A 44 -27.15 3.29 33.01
C LYS A 44 -26.87 4.80 32.92
N ASP A 45 -27.84 5.64 33.26
CA ASP A 45 -27.67 7.09 33.18
C ASP A 45 -26.78 7.67 34.30
N THR A 46 -26.67 6.97 35.43
CA THR A 46 -25.82 7.38 36.56
C THR A 46 -24.40 6.83 36.50
N ASN A 47 -24.16 5.69 35.84
CA ASN A 47 -22.86 5.01 35.86
C ASN A 47 -22.09 4.97 34.52
N VAL A 48 -22.60 5.61 33.46
CA VAL A 48 -21.81 5.79 32.22
C VAL A 48 -20.98 7.06 32.34
N VAL A 49 -19.66 6.89 32.55
CA VAL A 49 -18.69 7.98 32.47
C VAL A 49 -18.71 8.55 31.04
N ARG A 50 -19.32 9.73 30.89
CA ARG A 50 -19.49 10.39 29.59
C ARG A 50 -18.18 11.11 29.24
N ILE A 51 -17.44 10.64 28.24
CA ILE A 51 -16.23 11.30 27.73
C ILE A 51 -16.46 11.90 26.34
N SER A 52 -15.90 13.07 26.06
CA SER A 52 -15.95 13.66 24.71
C SER A 52 -15.02 12.90 23.74
N PRO A 53 -15.33 12.84 22.41
CA PRO A 53 -14.50 12.12 21.44
C PRO A 53 -13.05 12.61 21.40
N LEU A 54 -12.83 13.90 21.61
CA LEU A 54 -11.50 14.51 21.66
C LEU A 54 -10.75 14.13 22.93
N ALA A 55 -11.41 14.17 24.09
CA ALA A 55 -10.81 13.75 25.36
C ALA A 55 -10.45 12.25 25.36
N LYS A 56 -11.30 11.40 24.76
CA LYS A 56 -11.04 9.97 24.62
C LYS A 56 -9.78 9.68 23.78
N ARG A 57 -9.56 10.45 22.71
CA ARG A 57 -8.38 10.31 21.86
C ARG A 57 -7.10 10.64 22.63
N ILE A 58 -7.10 11.77 23.36
CA ILE A 58 -5.96 12.23 24.15
C ILE A 58 -5.66 11.25 25.30
N ALA A 59 -6.70 10.75 25.97
CA ALA A 59 -6.50 9.80 27.08
C ALA A 59 -5.92 8.45 26.60
N LEU A 60 -6.33 7.96 25.42
CA LEU A 60 -5.73 6.77 24.80
C LEU A 60 -4.27 6.99 24.38
N GLU A 61 -3.95 8.18 23.86
CA GLU A 61 -2.59 8.54 23.42
C GLU A 61 -1.60 8.60 24.59
N HIS A 62 -2.06 9.07 25.75
CA HIS A 62 -1.25 9.19 26.97
C HIS A 62 -1.47 8.06 27.99
N ASN A 63 -2.19 7.01 27.61
CA ASN A 63 -2.46 5.83 28.45
C ASN A 63 -3.12 6.16 29.82
N ILE A 64 -4.01 7.14 29.84
CA ILE A 64 -4.70 7.63 31.04
C ILE A 64 -6.04 6.89 31.19
N ALA A 65 -6.27 6.26 32.34
CA ALA A 65 -7.57 5.71 32.70
C ALA A 65 -8.55 6.84 33.07
N TRP A 66 -9.75 6.84 32.48
CA TRP A 66 -10.72 7.94 32.62
C TRP A 66 -11.96 7.60 33.46
N GLN A 67 -12.02 6.39 34.02
CA GLN A 67 -13.11 5.91 34.86
C GLN A 67 -13.23 6.71 36.17
N GLU A 68 -12.12 7.28 36.64
CA GLU A 68 -12.04 8.03 37.90
C GLU A 68 -11.89 9.55 37.68
N ILE A 69 -11.91 10.02 36.43
CA ILE A 69 -11.76 11.45 36.11
C ILE A 69 -13.10 12.15 36.31
N GLN A 70 -13.13 13.14 37.20
CA GLN A 70 -14.30 14.00 37.38
C GLN A 70 -14.41 14.99 36.21
N GLY A 71 -15.36 14.74 35.30
CA GLY A 71 -15.57 15.56 34.11
C GLY A 71 -16.21 16.92 34.42
N THR A 72 -15.67 18.00 33.86
CA THR A 72 -16.16 19.37 34.09
C THR A 72 -17.13 19.87 33.03
N GLY A 73 -17.52 19.03 32.06
CA GLY A 73 -18.50 19.33 31.02
C GLY A 73 -19.95 19.15 31.46
N HIS A 74 -20.90 19.57 30.61
CA HIS A 74 -22.33 19.46 30.88
C HIS A 74 -22.74 18.02 31.21
N ARG A 75 -23.39 17.83 32.37
CA ARG A 75 -23.77 16.51 32.95
C ARG A 75 -22.57 15.62 33.29
N GLY A 76 -21.49 16.19 33.84
CA GLY A 76 -20.31 15.44 34.31
C GLY A 76 -19.43 14.88 33.18
N LYS A 77 -19.53 15.46 31.97
CA LYS A 77 -18.84 14.94 30.79
C LYS A 77 -17.36 15.31 30.81
N ILE A 78 -16.47 14.33 30.70
CA ILE A 78 -15.00 14.53 30.63
C ILE A 78 -14.64 15.25 29.34
N MET A 79 -14.04 16.44 29.50
CA MET A 79 -13.59 17.32 28.43
C MET A 79 -12.06 17.27 28.31
N LYS A 80 -11.53 17.83 27.20
CA LYS A 80 -10.09 17.88 26.92
C LYS A 80 -9.27 18.36 28.11
N LYS A 81 -9.71 19.45 28.75
CA LYS A 81 -9.04 20.07 29.92
C LYS A 81 -8.90 19.13 31.11
N ASP A 82 -9.85 18.21 31.32
CA ASP A 82 -9.86 17.30 32.47
C ASP A 82 -8.81 16.19 32.31
N VAL A 83 -8.54 15.79 31.07
CA VAL A 83 -7.49 14.81 30.73
C VAL A 83 -6.11 15.47 30.73
N LEU A 84 -6.01 16.72 30.26
CA LEU A 84 -4.75 17.46 30.25
C LEU A 84 -4.27 17.86 31.64
N ALA A 85 -5.18 18.15 32.58
CA ALA A 85 -4.84 18.49 33.96
C ALA A 85 -4.14 17.35 34.74
N LEU A 86 -4.20 16.12 34.23
CA LEU A 86 -3.52 14.95 34.78
C LEU A 86 -2.17 14.68 34.12
N LEU A 87 -1.84 15.42 33.07
CA LEU A 87 -0.49 15.45 32.53
C LEU A 87 0.36 16.37 33.40
N PRO A 88 1.62 16.02 33.67
CA PRO A 88 2.55 16.95 34.31
C PRO A 88 2.79 18.15 33.38
N GLU A 89 2.11 19.27 33.64
CA GLU A 89 2.32 20.50 32.88
C GLU A 89 3.49 21.31 33.47
N ASN A 90 4.55 21.44 32.68
CA ASN A 90 5.39 22.63 32.69
C ASN A 90 4.48 23.84 32.41
N ILE A 91 4.36 24.72 33.40
CA ILE A 91 3.77 26.05 33.23
C ILE A 91 4.81 26.94 32.54
N GLU A 92 4.44 27.51 31.40
CA GLU A 92 5.10 28.66 30.82
C GLU A 92 4.57 29.98 31.42
N ASN A 93 5.52 30.90 31.68
CA ASN A 93 5.46 32.37 31.67
C ASN A 93 4.76 33.12 32.84
N ASP A 94 5.54 33.63 33.79
CA ASP A 94 6.11 35.00 33.75
C ASP A 94 6.54 35.46 35.16
N THR A 95 7.85 35.50 35.42
CA THR A 95 8.50 36.53 36.24
C THR A 95 10.01 36.37 36.14
N ILE A 96 10.61 37.37 35.51
CA ILE A 96 12.04 37.56 35.29
C ILE A 96 12.80 37.55 36.62
N LYS A 97 13.74 36.60 36.80
CA LYS A 97 15.12 36.81 37.28
C LYS A 97 16.00 35.64 36.81
N SER A 98 16.99 35.96 35.96
CA SER A 98 18.01 35.05 35.40
C SER A 98 19.24 34.99 36.33
N PRO A 99 20.28 34.15 36.08
CA PRO A 99 20.35 32.75 36.48
C PRO A 99 21.62 32.45 37.29
N ALA A 100 21.58 31.50 38.23
CA ALA A 100 22.78 30.92 38.83
C ALA A 100 22.70 29.39 38.82
N GLN A 101 23.32 28.84 37.77
CA GLN A 101 23.98 27.53 37.68
C GLN A 101 23.29 26.35 38.38
N ILE A 102 22.49 25.62 37.62
CA ILE A 102 22.39 24.17 37.76
C ILE A 102 23.08 23.59 36.54
N GLU A 103 24.12 22.81 36.78
CA GLU A 103 24.92 22.14 35.76
C GLU A 103 24.01 21.34 34.82
N LYS A 104 24.16 21.61 33.52
CA LYS A 104 23.63 20.76 32.46
C LYS A 104 24.16 19.36 32.69
N VAL A 105 23.28 18.42 33.03
CA VAL A 105 23.52 17.02 32.65
C VAL A 105 23.54 17.04 31.14
N GLU A 106 24.71 16.80 30.55
CA GLU A 106 24.85 16.67 29.10
C GLU A 106 23.86 15.61 28.62
N GLU A 107 22.86 16.03 27.83
CA GLU A 107 22.06 15.09 27.04
C GLU A 107 23.05 14.29 26.20
N VAL A 108 23.26 13.04 26.59
CA VAL A 108 24.00 12.09 25.77
C VAL A 108 23.23 12.02 24.46
N SER A 109 23.86 12.55 23.41
CA SER A 109 23.32 12.49 22.06
C SER A 109 22.83 11.08 21.79
N ASP A 110 21.53 10.92 21.53
CA ASP A 110 20.84 9.65 21.22
C ASP A 110 21.34 8.99 19.90
N ASN A 111 22.33 9.64 19.30
CA ASN A 111 23.10 9.29 18.14
C ASN A 111 24.50 8.75 18.48
N VAL A 112 24.82 8.48 19.75
CA VAL A 112 26.10 7.84 20.12
C VAL A 112 25.79 6.56 20.87
N THR A 113 26.25 5.44 20.30
CA THR A 113 26.19 4.11 20.92
C THR A 113 27.57 3.73 21.47
N PRO A 114 27.68 2.70 22.32
CA PRO A 114 28.98 2.14 22.71
C PRO A 114 29.86 1.68 21.53
N TYR A 115 29.28 1.56 20.32
CA TYR A 115 29.96 1.14 19.10
C TYR A 115 30.25 2.28 18.12
N GLY A 116 29.88 3.52 18.45
CA GLY A 116 30.10 4.70 17.62
C GLY A 116 28.84 5.52 17.35
N GLU A 117 28.99 6.53 16.49
CA GLU A 117 27.93 7.44 16.08
C GLU A 117 26.91 6.75 15.16
N ILE A 118 25.63 7.05 15.36
CA ILE A 118 24.50 6.58 14.55
C ILE A 118 23.70 7.79 14.05
N GLU A 119 23.19 7.70 12.83
CA GLU A 119 22.30 8.73 12.28
C GLU A 119 20.86 8.20 12.26
N ARG A 120 19.93 8.95 12.87
CA ARG A 120 18.50 8.63 12.86
C ARG A 120 17.78 9.50 11.85
N ILE A 121 17.38 8.90 10.72
CA ILE A 121 16.67 9.61 9.64
C ILE A 121 15.16 9.34 9.75
N PRO A 122 14.31 10.35 10.02
CA PRO A 122 12.87 10.16 10.10
C PRO A 122 12.26 9.85 8.72
N MET A 123 11.29 8.92 8.67
CA MET A 123 10.58 8.62 7.42
C MET A 123 9.68 9.78 7.00
N THR A 124 9.77 10.17 5.72
CA THR A 124 8.82 11.10 5.11
C THR A 124 7.41 10.50 5.07
N PRO A 125 6.34 11.33 5.03
CA PRO A 125 4.97 10.83 4.91
C PRO A 125 4.77 9.88 3.71
N MET A 126 5.38 10.23 2.56
CA MET A 126 5.35 9.38 1.36
C MET A 126 5.99 8.01 1.61
N ARG A 127 7.18 7.99 2.24
CA ARG A 127 7.88 6.74 2.54
C ARG A 127 7.10 5.84 3.51
N LYS A 128 6.38 6.43 4.47
CA LYS A 128 5.50 5.70 5.39
C LYS A 128 4.34 5.03 4.64
N VAL A 129 3.69 5.73 3.72
CA VAL A 129 2.59 5.18 2.91
C VAL A 129 3.09 4.05 2.00
N ILE A 130 4.24 4.24 1.34
CA ILE A 130 4.85 3.19 0.51
C ILE A 130 5.15 1.95 1.36
N ALA A 131 5.78 2.12 2.53
CA ALA A 131 6.09 1.01 3.43
C ALA A 131 4.83 0.23 3.83
N GLN A 132 3.77 0.93 4.22
CA GLN A 132 2.49 0.30 4.57
C GLN A 132 1.92 -0.52 3.39
N ARG A 133 1.88 0.07 2.18
CA ARG A 133 1.37 -0.60 0.97
C ARG A 133 2.20 -1.83 0.57
N MET A 134 3.53 -1.75 0.71
CA MET A 134 4.41 -2.88 0.39
C MET A 134 4.21 -4.04 1.37
N VAL A 135 4.07 -3.75 2.66
CA VAL A 135 3.75 -4.77 3.68
C VAL A 135 2.38 -5.38 3.40
N GLU A 136 1.36 -4.55 3.11
CA GLU A 136 0.02 -5.01 2.78
C GLU A 136 0.02 -5.92 1.54
N SER A 137 0.66 -5.49 0.45
CA SER A 137 0.79 -6.30 -0.77
C SER A 137 1.47 -7.64 -0.50
N TYR A 138 2.61 -7.62 0.20
CA TYR A 138 3.41 -8.82 0.44
C TYR A 138 2.73 -9.84 1.36
N LEU A 139 2.00 -9.37 2.38
CA LEU A 139 1.34 -10.24 3.36
C LEU A 139 -0.04 -10.73 2.91
N THR A 140 -0.74 -9.98 2.05
CA THR A 140 -2.11 -10.33 1.64
C THR A 140 -2.16 -11.14 0.35
N ALA A 141 -1.22 -10.95 -0.57
CA ALA A 141 -1.12 -11.70 -1.82
C ALA A 141 -0.16 -12.88 -1.65
N PRO A 142 -0.64 -14.14 -1.68
CA PRO A 142 0.24 -15.30 -1.81
C PRO A 142 0.91 -15.23 -3.19
N THR A 143 2.15 -14.75 -3.23
CA THR A 143 2.86 -14.50 -4.49
C THR A 143 3.88 -15.58 -4.81
N PHE A 144 4.09 -15.81 -6.10
CA PHE A 144 5.27 -16.48 -6.61
C PHE A 144 5.67 -15.86 -7.95
N THR A 145 6.92 -16.08 -8.36
CA THR A 145 7.51 -15.47 -9.55
C THR A 145 7.84 -16.53 -10.60
N LEU A 146 7.38 -16.30 -11.83
CA LEU A 146 7.79 -17.05 -13.02
C LEU A 146 8.98 -16.35 -13.68
N ASN A 147 10.09 -17.06 -13.85
CA ASN A 147 11.30 -16.53 -14.45
C ASN A 147 11.48 -17.06 -15.86
N TYR A 148 11.68 -16.15 -16.82
CA TYR A 148 11.90 -16.49 -18.23
C TYR A 148 13.12 -15.75 -18.75
N GLU A 149 13.88 -16.41 -19.61
CA GLU A 149 14.89 -15.77 -20.44
C GLU A 149 14.34 -15.59 -21.86
N VAL A 150 14.65 -14.44 -22.46
CA VAL A 150 14.13 -14.03 -23.77
C VAL A 150 15.27 -13.54 -24.65
N ASP A 151 15.34 -14.03 -25.89
CA ASP A 151 16.28 -13.55 -26.89
C ASP A 151 15.81 -12.19 -27.45
N MET A 152 16.63 -11.16 -27.23
CA MET A 152 16.34 -9.79 -27.64
C MET A 152 16.83 -9.45 -29.04
N THR A 153 17.40 -10.40 -29.79
CA THR A 153 18.00 -10.13 -31.11
C THR A 153 17.03 -9.37 -32.02
N GLU A 154 15.86 -9.94 -32.26
CA GLU A 154 14.89 -9.37 -33.21
C GLU A 154 14.25 -8.09 -32.67
N MET A 155 14.02 -8.00 -31.36
CA MET A 155 13.52 -6.77 -30.73
C MET A 155 14.51 -5.62 -30.85
N LEU A 156 15.81 -5.88 -30.64
CA LEU A 156 16.88 -4.88 -30.80
C LEU A 156 17.04 -4.48 -32.28
N ALA A 157 16.89 -5.43 -33.21
CA ALA A 157 16.88 -5.15 -34.64
C ALA A 157 15.68 -4.27 -35.03
N LEU A 158 14.48 -4.58 -34.52
CA LEU A 158 13.29 -3.77 -34.74
C LEU A 158 13.49 -2.36 -34.18
N ARG A 159 14.00 -2.24 -32.95
CA ARG A 159 14.27 -0.94 -32.32
C ARG A 159 15.12 -0.05 -33.22
N LYS A 160 16.18 -0.58 -33.83
CA LYS A 160 17.04 0.18 -34.75
C LYS A 160 16.25 0.71 -35.95
N LYS A 161 15.34 -0.09 -36.50
CA LYS A 161 14.51 0.29 -37.67
C LYS A 161 13.46 1.36 -37.34
N VAL A 162 12.87 1.31 -36.14
CA VAL A 162 11.77 2.24 -35.76
C VAL A 162 12.26 3.50 -35.05
N LEU A 163 13.53 3.54 -34.62
CA LEU A 163 14.09 4.66 -33.85
C LEU A 163 14.01 5.98 -34.61
N GLU A 164 14.52 6.02 -35.84
CA GLU A 164 14.54 7.25 -36.67
C GLU A 164 13.12 7.70 -37.04
N PRO A 165 12.23 6.85 -37.60
CA PRO A 165 10.87 7.28 -37.94
C PRO A 165 10.07 7.83 -36.76
N ILE A 166 10.19 7.21 -35.57
CA ILE A 166 9.49 7.68 -34.37
C ILE A 166 10.10 8.99 -33.88
N MET A 167 11.42 9.12 -33.92
CA MET A 167 12.08 10.37 -33.51
C MET A 167 11.69 11.53 -34.42
N GLU A 168 11.58 11.31 -35.73
CA GLU A 168 11.09 12.32 -36.68
C GLU A 168 9.62 12.69 -36.42
N ALA A 169 8.77 11.70 -36.16
CA ALA A 169 7.34 11.94 -35.96
C ALA A 169 7.00 12.58 -34.60
N THR A 170 7.79 12.30 -33.55
CA THR A 170 7.42 12.64 -32.15
C THR A 170 8.42 13.53 -31.43
N GLY A 171 9.64 13.68 -31.96
CA GLY A 171 10.76 14.31 -31.25
C GLY A 171 11.27 13.50 -30.05
N LYS A 172 10.80 12.26 -29.85
CA LYS A 172 11.19 11.38 -28.73
C LYS A 172 11.87 10.11 -29.24
N LYS A 173 12.90 9.66 -28.51
CA LYS A 173 13.61 8.42 -28.83
C LYS A 173 12.88 7.20 -28.26
N THR A 174 12.67 6.20 -29.10
CA THR A 174 12.14 4.89 -28.70
C THR A 174 13.20 4.09 -27.94
N THR A 175 12.79 3.51 -26.82
CA THR A 175 13.60 2.67 -25.93
C THR A 175 13.15 1.21 -26.00
N VAL A 176 13.95 0.30 -25.45
CA VAL A 176 13.54 -1.10 -25.32
C VAL A 176 12.30 -1.22 -24.42
N THR A 177 12.22 -0.42 -23.36
CA THR A 177 11.04 -0.37 -22.47
C THR A 177 9.77 -0.03 -23.24
N ASP A 178 9.80 0.91 -24.19
CA ASP A 178 8.60 1.31 -24.94
C ASP A 178 8.08 0.15 -25.82
N LEU A 179 8.98 -0.62 -26.44
CA LEU A 179 8.64 -1.80 -27.23
C LEU A 179 8.15 -2.97 -26.36
N LEU A 180 8.78 -3.18 -25.20
CA LEU A 180 8.33 -4.17 -24.23
C LEU A 180 6.95 -3.81 -23.68
N SER A 181 6.68 -2.53 -23.39
CA SER A 181 5.36 -2.06 -22.99
C SER A 181 4.31 -2.37 -24.05
N LEU A 182 4.61 -2.13 -25.33
CA LEU A 182 3.70 -2.49 -26.42
C LEU A 182 3.44 -4.01 -26.45
N ALA A 183 4.49 -4.83 -26.34
CA ALA A 183 4.37 -6.29 -26.29
C ALA A 183 3.49 -6.76 -25.13
N VAL A 184 3.71 -6.20 -23.93
CA VAL A 184 2.93 -6.49 -22.73
C VAL A 184 1.47 -6.11 -22.92
N VAL A 185 1.18 -4.89 -23.40
CA VAL A 185 -0.18 -4.41 -23.65
C VAL A 185 -0.93 -5.34 -24.61
N LYS A 186 -0.31 -5.69 -25.74
CA LYS A 186 -0.91 -6.59 -26.74
C LYS A 186 -1.15 -8.00 -26.17
N THR A 187 -0.24 -8.48 -25.31
CA THR A 187 -0.36 -9.79 -24.68
C THR A 187 -1.47 -9.79 -23.62
N LEU A 188 -1.55 -8.76 -22.77
CA LEU A 188 -2.57 -8.66 -21.71
C LEU A 188 -4.01 -8.78 -22.22
N MET A 189 -4.28 -8.26 -23.42
CA MET A 189 -5.61 -8.37 -24.05
C MET A 189 -6.07 -9.82 -24.32
N LYS A 190 -5.15 -10.79 -24.33
CA LYS A 190 -5.43 -12.22 -24.49
C LYS A 190 -5.47 -12.98 -23.15
N HIS A 191 -5.07 -12.34 -22.06
CA HIS A 191 -4.85 -12.96 -20.75
C HIS A 191 -5.62 -12.21 -19.64
N PRO A 192 -6.96 -12.35 -19.57
CA PRO A 192 -7.81 -11.53 -18.73
C PRO A 192 -7.51 -11.66 -17.23
N TYR A 193 -7.07 -12.83 -16.76
CA TYR A 193 -6.70 -13.04 -15.35
C TYR A 193 -5.38 -12.34 -14.96
N ILE A 194 -4.47 -12.15 -15.91
CA ILE A 194 -3.25 -11.37 -15.68
C ILE A 194 -3.60 -9.88 -15.58
N ASN A 195 -4.50 -9.41 -16.43
CA ASN A 195 -5.03 -8.05 -16.42
C ASN A 195 -6.29 -7.94 -15.54
N ALA A 196 -6.20 -8.42 -14.30
CA ALA A 196 -7.29 -8.42 -13.33
C ALA A 196 -6.90 -7.74 -12.02
N SER A 197 -7.89 -7.49 -11.18
CA SER A 197 -7.76 -7.14 -9.77
C SER A 197 -8.67 -8.03 -8.92
N LEU A 198 -8.34 -8.15 -7.63
CA LEU A 198 -9.20 -8.80 -6.64
C LEU A 198 -9.90 -7.73 -5.81
N THR A 199 -11.21 -7.88 -5.56
CA THR A 199 -11.91 -6.99 -4.63
C THR A 199 -11.31 -7.05 -3.24
N GLU A 200 -11.43 -5.96 -2.48
CA GLU A 200 -10.86 -5.85 -1.13
C GLU A 200 -11.33 -6.97 -0.17
N ASP A 201 -12.56 -7.47 -0.36
CA ASP A 201 -13.10 -8.59 0.41
C ASP A 201 -12.58 -9.97 -0.03
N GLY A 202 -11.79 -10.04 -1.11
CA GLY A 202 -11.20 -11.25 -1.66
C GLY A 202 -12.19 -12.17 -2.40
N LYS A 203 -13.41 -11.71 -2.69
CA LYS A 203 -14.48 -12.59 -3.20
C LYS A 203 -14.73 -12.50 -4.70
N THR A 204 -14.34 -11.39 -5.33
CA THR A 204 -14.64 -11.15 -6.73
C THR A 204 -13.39 -10.78 -7.50
N ILE A 205 -13.13 -11.52 -8.58
CA ILE A 205 -12.10 -11.17 -9.57
C ILE A 205 -12.72 -10.18 -10.55
N ILE A 206 -12.07 -9.03 -10.74
CA ILE A 206 -12.44 -8.01 -11.72
C ILE A 206 -11.44 -8.09 -12.86
N THR A 207 -11.87 -8.59 -14.02
CA THR A 207 -11.06 -8.60 -15.25
C THR A 207 -11.22 -7.29 -16.00
N HIS A 208 -10.13 -6.72 -16.52
CA HIS A 208 -10.15 -5.47 -17.25
C HIS A 208 -10.02 -5.70 -18.76
N ASN A 209 -11.00 -5.23 -19.54
CA ASN A 209 -10.99 -5.29 -21.01
C ASN A 209 -10.27 -4.08 -21.66
N TYR A 210 -9.44 -3.39 -20.87
CA TYR A 210 -8.58 -2.26 -21.25
C TYR A 210 -7.28 -2.39 -20.46
N VAL A 211 -6.22 -1.71 -20.90
CA VAL A 211 -4.92 -1.75 -20.24
C VAL A 211 -4.53 -0.35 -19.78
N ASN A 212 -4.52 -0.15 -18.46
CA ASN A 212 -3.88 1.01 -17.86
C ASN A 212 -2.53 0.57 -17.33
N LEU A 213 -1.47 0.89 -18.07
CA LEU A 213 -0.13 0.38 -17.83
C LEU A 213 0.64 1.33 -16.90
N ALA A 214 0.94 0.86 -15.70
CA ALA A 214 1.82 1.56 -14.78
C ALA A 214 3.30 1.24 -15.06
N MET A 215 4.16 2.24 -14.86
CA MET A 215 5.61 2.08 -14.87
C MET A 215 6.19 2.44 -13.52
N ALA A 216 6.94 1.54 -12.89
CA ALA A 216 7.64 1.84 -11.64
C ALA A 216 8.87 2.71 -11.94
N VAL A 217 8.87 3.94 -11.41
CA VAL A 217 9.93 4.94 -11.57
C VAL A 217 10.56 5.24 -10.22
N GLY A 218 11.85 4.92 -10.09
CA GLY A 218 12.65 5.24 -8.91
C GLY A 218 13.06 6.71 -8.87
N MET A 219 13.04 7.29 -7.67
CA MET A 219 13.45 8.65 -7.37
C MET A 219 14.29 8.64 -6.07
N ASP A 220 15.02 9.72 -5.79
CA ASP A 220 15.87 9.79 -4.58
C ASP A 220 15.09 9.62 -3.27
N ASN A 221 13.83 10.04 -3.26
CA ASN A 221 12.96 10.02 -2.09
C ASN A 221 11.94 8.86 -2.08
N GLY A 222 11.95 7.96 -3.07
CA GLY A 222 11.03 6.83 -3.11
C GLY A 222 10.75 6.26 -4.51
N LEU A 223 9.60 5.61 -4.64
CA LEU A 223 9.13 5.00 -5.88
C LEU A 223 7.73 5.53 -6.20
N MET A 224 7.49 5.87 -7.46
CA MET A 224 6.16 6.19 -7.98
C MET A 224 5.80 5.29 -9.15
N THR A 225 4.50 5.15 -9.40
CA THR A 225 3.95 4.30 -10.46
C THR A 225 3.01 5.11 -11.36
N PRO A 226 3.52 6.06 -12.16
CA PRO A 226 2.70 6.75 -13.16
C PRO A 226 2.00 5.76 -14.09
N VAL A 227 0.77 6.09 -14.46
CA VAL A 227 -0.11 5.25 -15.28
C VAL A 227 -0.33 5.87 -16.65
N VAL A 228 -0.12 5.09 -17.70
CA VAL A 228 -0.59 5.39 -19.06
C VAL A 228 -1.93 4.70 -19.26
N TYR A 229 -3.00 5.50 -19.38
CA TYR A 229 -4.36 5.00 -19.54
C TYR A 229 -4.66 4.55 -20.96
N ASN A 230 -5.47 3.51 -21.10
CA ASN A 230 -5.92 2.97 -22.38
C ASN A 230 -4.77 2.67 -23.37
N ALA A 231 -3.68 2.12 -22.87
CA ALA A 231 -2.50 1.82 -23.66
C ALA A 231 -2.81 0.84 -24.82
N GLU A 232 -3.86 0.02 -24.71
CA GLU A 232 -4.31 -0.91 -25.76
C GLU A 232 -4.77 -0.20 -27.04
N LYS A 233 -5.14 1.08 -26.94
CA LYS A 233 -5.62 1.89 -28.07
C LYS A 233 -4.51 2.68 -28.74
N MET A 234 -3.32 2.74 -28.13
CA MET A 234 -2.23 3.57 -28.61
C MET A 234 -1.40 2.85 -29.67
N SER A 235 -1.01 3.59 -30.70
CA SER A 235 0.12 3.24 -31.54
C SER A 235 1.43 3.30 -30.74
N LEU A 236 2.50 2.73 -31.30
CA LEU A 236 3.83 2.79 -30.66
C LEU A 236 4.29 4.24 -30.44
N SER A 237 4.05 5.13 -31.40
CA SER A 237 4.44 6.54 -31.30
C SER A 237 3.70 7.27 -30.18
N GLU A 238 2.39 7.06 -30.06
CA GLU A 238 1.58 7.62 -28.97
C GLU A 238 2.05 7.09 -27.61
N LEU A 239 2.29 5.78 -27.53
CA LEU A 239 2.78 5.15 -26.30
C LEU A 239 4.14 5.71 -25.86
N VAL A 240 5.07 5.91 -26.80
CA VAL A 240 6.38 6.54 -26.53
C VAL A 240 6.18 7.95 -25.97
N VAL A 241 5.34 8.78 -26.61
CA VAL A 241 5.08 10.15 -26.16
C VAL A 241 4.48 10.15 -24.76
N SER A 242 3.43 9.34 -24.53
CA SER A 242 2.76 9.23 -23.23
C SER A 242 3.73 8.79 -22.13
N PHE A 243 4.57 7.78 -22.37
CA PHE A 243 5.55 7.36 -21.36
C PHE A 243 6.59 8.44 -21.06
N LYS A 244 7.14 9.11 -22.08
CA LYS A 244 8.14 10.18 -21.82
C LYS A 244 7.53 11.34 -21.04
N ASP A 245 6.28 11.68 -21.31
CA ASP A 245 5.57 12.72 -20.57
C ASP A 245 5.36 12.34 -19.10
N VAL A 246 4.71 11.20 -18.82
CA VAL A 246 4.39 10.81 -17.44
C VAL A 246 5.65 10.54 -16.62
N ILE A 247 6.70 9.94 -17.20
CA ILE A 247 7.98 9.71 -16.51
C ILE A 247 8.67 11.05 -16.23
N GLY A 248 8.71 11.97 -17.21
CA GLY A 248 9.30 13.29 -17.01
C GLY A 248 8.60 14.07 -15.90
N ARG A 249 7.26 14.10 -15.90
CA ARG A 249 6.47 14.75 -14.85
C ARG A 249 6.59 14.06 -13.49
N THR A 250 6.83 12.75 -13.46
CA THR A 250 7.11 12.02 -12.22
C THR A 250 8.44 12.48 -11.60
N LEU A 251 9.52 12.52 -12.40
CA LEU A 251 10.83 12.96 -11.93
C LEU A 251 10.84 14.44 -11.50
N ASP A 252 10.04 15.27 -12.18
CA ASP A 252 9.84 16.68 -11.86
C ASP A 252 8.92 16.93 -10.65
N GLY A 253 8.27 15.90 -10.11
CA GLY A 253 7.29 16.03 -9.02
C GLY A 253 6.00 16.76 -9.41
N LYS A 254 5.64 16.78 -10.69
CA LYS A 254 4.47 17.48 -11.27
C LYS A 254 3.33 16.55 -11.67
N LEU A 255 3.41 15.27 -11.33
CA LEU A 255 2.39 14.28 -11.68
C LEU A 255 1.14 14.46 -10.79
N ALA A 256 -0.06 14.44 -11.38
CA ALA A 256 -1.29 14.55 -10.63
C ALA A 256 -1.60 13.25 -9.86
N PRO A 257 -2.23 13.31 -8.66
CA PRO A 257 -2.55 12.11 -7.88
C PRO A 257 -3.47 11.11 -8.59
N SER A 258 -4.30 11.58 -9.52
CA SER A 258 -5.17 10.72 -10.33
C SER A 258 -4.36 9.80 -11.24
N GLU A 259 -3.19 10.24 -11.71
CA GLU A 259 -2.32 9.54 -12.66
C GLU A 259 -1.45 8.46 -11.99
N LEU A 260 -1.64 8.23 -10.69
CA LEU A 260 -0.99 7.17 -9.90
C LEU A 260 -1.95 6.04 -9.55
N GLN A 261 -3.19 6.10 -10.06
CA GLN A 261 -4.29 5.23 -9.64
C GLN A 261 -4.86 4.45 -10.82
N ASN A 262 -5.58 3.37 -10.49
CA ASN A 262 -6.34 2.57 -11.46
C ASN A 262 -5.49 1.94 -12.57
N SER A 263 -4.23 1.59 -12.25
CA SER A 263 -3.44 0.70 -13.10
C SER A 263 -4.07 -0.69 -13.13
N THR A 264 -4.00 -1.36 -14.28
CA THR A 264 -4.43 -2.76 -14.42
C THR A 264 -3.23 -3.70 -14.50
N PHE A 265 -2.08 -3.21 -14.99
CA PHE A 265 -0.80 -3.93 -14.97
C PHE A 265 0.37 -3.00 -14.66
N THR A 266 1.46 -3.52 -14.09
CA THR A 266 2.66 -2.74 -13.76
C THR A 266 3.91 -3.37 -14.37
N ILE A 267 4.79 -2.55 -14.94
CA ILE A 267 6.15 -2.93 -15.33
C ILE A 267 7.14 -2.25 -14.38
N SER A 268 8.13 -3.01 -13.92
CA SER A 268 9.29 -2.51 -13.19
C SER A 268 10.55 -2.90 -13.96
N ASN A 269 11.36 -1.91 -14.37
CA ASN A 269 12.57 -2.17 -15.15
C ASN A 269 13.81 -1.73 -14.37
N LEU A 270 14.65 -2.69 -13.99
CA LEU A 270 15.93 -2.48 -13.33
C LEU A 270 17.13 -2.87 -14.21
N GLY A 271 16.90 -3.14 -15.49
CA GLY A 271 17.95 -3.57 -16.42
C GLY A 271 19.07 -2.53 -16.62
N MET A 272 18.76 -1.24 -16.45
CA MET A 272 19.76 -0.16 -16.50
C MET A 272 20.80 -0.23 -15.37
N PHE A 273 20.50 -0.95 -14.27
CA PHE A 273 21.39 -1.13 -13.13
C PHE A 273 22.13 -2.48 -13.16
N GLY A 274 22.05 -3.23 -14.25
CA GLY A 274 22.73 -4.52 -14.37
C GLY A 274 22.11 -5.65 -13.54
N VAL A 275 20.89 -5.45 -13.00
CA VAL A 275 20.15 -6.52 -12.30
C VAL A 275 19.92 -7.68 -13.28
N GLN A 276 20.26 -8.89 -12.87
CA GLN A 276 20.15 -10.07 -13.75
C GLN A 276 18.83 -10.82 -13.57
N SER A 277 18.25 -10.79 -12.37
CA SER A 277 16.96 -11.40 -12.06
C SER A 277 16.40 -10.75 -10.81
N PHE A 278 15.09 -10.50 -10.78
CA PHE A 278 14.37 -10.09 -9.59
C PHE A 278 12.86 -10.40 -9.71
N GLY A 279 12.22 -10.70 -8.59
CA GLY A 279 10.77 -10.80 -8.46
C GLY A 279 10.21 -9.54 -7.81
N PRO A 280 9.58 -8.63 -8.58
CA PRO A 280 9.01 -7.42 -7.99
C PRO A 280 7.81 -7.73 -7.08
N ILE A 281 7.58 -6.86 -6.09
CA ILE A 281 6.37 -6.89 -5.25
C ILE A 281 5.21 -6.27 -6.04
N ILE A 282 4.05 -6.91 -6.00
CA ILE A 282 2.85 -6.46 -6.72
C ILE A 282 2.43 -5.07 -6.26
N ASN A 283 2.13 -4.19 -7.22
CA ASN A 283 1.46 -2.93 -6.95
C ASN A 283 -0.05 -3.18 -6.86
N GLN A 284 -0.59 -3.43 -5.67
CA GLN A 284 -2.03 -3.66 -5.48
C GLN A 284 -2.84 -2.44 -5.96
N PRO A 285 -4.03 -2.64 -6.57
CA PRO A 285 -4.81 -3.88 -6.65
C PRO A 285 -4.52 -4.76 -7.89
N ASN A 286 -3.44 -4.51 -8.63
CA ASN A 286 -3.08 -5.33 -9.78
C ASN A 286 -2.87 -6.79 -9.37
N SER A 287 -3.22 -7.76 -10.23
CA SER A 287 -2.98 -9.18 -9.94
C SER A 287 -1.57 -9.66 -10.28
N ALA A 288 -0.79 -8.84 -11.00
CA ALA A 288 0.56 -9.19 -11.44
C ALA A 288 1.43 -7.96 -11.71
N ILE A 289 2.75 -8.17 -11.68
CA ILE A 289 3.78 -7.19 -12.03
C ILE A 289 4.91 -7.87 -12.80
N LEU A 290 5.40 -7.22 -13.86
CA LEU A 290 6.53 -7.72 -14.66
C LEU A 290 7.83 -6.99 -14.30
N GLY A 291 8.82 -7.75 -13.82
CA GLY A 291 10.19 -7.32 -13.65
C GLY A 291 10.99 -7.51 -14.92
N VAL A 292 11.64 -6.45 -15.39
CA VAL A 292 12.52 -6.44 -16.56
C VAL A 292 13.96 -6.24 -16.08
N SER A 293 14.80 -7.24 -16.35
CA SER A 293 16.21 -7.24 -15.97
C SER A 293 17.12 -6.80 -17.12
N SER A 294 18.42 -6.80 -16.89
CA SER A 294 19.43 -6.44 -17.90
C SER A 294 19.41 -7.41 -19.07
N THR A 295 19.72 -6.89 -20.26
CA THR A 295 20.03 -7.69 -21.44
C THR A 295 21.55 -7.89 -21.47
N ILE A 296 22.01 -9.13 -21.44
CA ILE A 296 23.43 -9.48 -21.46
C ILE A 296 23.73 -10.50 -22.55
N GLU A 297 24.93 -10.45 -23.13
CA GLU A 297 25.36 -11.43 -24.11
C GLU A 297 25.59 -12.79 -23.42
N LYS A 298 24.93 -13.84 -23.91
CA LYS A 298 25.08 -15.21 -23.41
C LYS A 298 25.35 -16.20 -24.56
N PRO A 299 26.19 -17.23 -24.34
CA PRO A 299 26.25 -18.37 -25.23
C PRO A 299 24.95 -19.18 -25.10
N VAL A 300 24.23 -19.37 -26.19
CA VAL A 300 22.99 -20.15 -26.26
C VAL A 300 23.04 -21.11 -27.45
N VAL A 301 22.29 -22.20 -27.37
CA VAL A 301 22.19 -23.17 -28.47
C VAL A 301 21.04 -22.78 -29.40
N VAL A 302 21.35 -22.50 -30.66
CA VAL A 302 20.36 -22.22 -31.71
C VAL A 302 20.62 -23.18 -32.87
N ASN A 303 19.63 -23.97 -33.26
CA ASN A 303 19.74 -24.98 -34.32
C ASN A 303 20.93 -25.95 -34.15
N GLY A 304 21.29 -26.27 -32.90
CA GLY A 304 22.40 -27.17 -32.58
C GLY A 304 23.78 -26.51 -32.50
N GLU A 305 23.89 -25.21 -32.78
CA GLU A 305 25.15 -24.45 -32.70
C GLU A 305 25.17 -23.51 -31.49
N ILE A 306 26.34 -23.36 -30.86
CA ILE A 306 26.55 -22.38 -29.80
C ILE A 306 26.78 -21.01 -30.44
N VAL A 307 25.87 -20.08 -30.20
CA VAL A 307 25.93 -18.70 -30.69
C VAL A 307 25.79 -17.72 -29.53
N ILE A 308 26.36 -16.53 -29.67
CA ILE A 308 26.19 -15.47 -28.68
C ILE A 308 24.90 -14.71 -29.02
N ARG A 309 24.01 -14.57 -28.04
CA ARG A 309 22.74 -13.82 -28.18
C ARG A 309 22.54 -12.83 -27.03
N PRO A 310 21.91 -11.67 -27.28
CA PRO A 310 21.50 -10.75 -26.23
C PRO A 310 20.29 -11.32 -25.49
N ILE A 311 20.50 -11.86 -24.30
CA ILE A 311 19.45 -12.50 -23.49
C ILE A 311 19.01 -11.56 -22.37
N MET A 312 17.70 -11.36 -22.25
CA MET A 312 17.07 -10.60 -21.17
C MET A 312 16.30 -11.54 -20.24
N SER A 313 16.43 -11.35 -18.92
CA SER A 313 15.60 -12.04 -17.95
C SER A 313 14.35 -11.24 -17.61
N LEU A 314 13.22 -11.94 -17.52
CA LEU A 314 11.94 -11.44 -17.06
C LEU A 314 11.50 -12.20 -15.82
N GLY A 315 10.95 -11.48 -14.83
CA GLY A 315 10.34 -12.05 -13.62
C GLY A 315 8.90 -11.59 -13.48
N LEU A 316 7.93 -12.46 -13.72
CA LEU A 316 6.51 -12.15 -13.52
C LEU A 316 6.08 -12.62 -12.14
N THR A 317 5.84 -11.68 -11.23
CA THR A 317 5.22 -11.99 -9.93
C THR A 317 3.71 -11.90 -10.05
N ILE A 318 3.01 -12.92 -9.56
CA ILE A 318 1.55 -13.02 -9.64
C ILE A 318 0.92 -13.27 -8.27
N ASP A 319 -0.29 -12.76 -8.07
CA ASP A 319 -1.15 -13.11 -6.93
C ASP A 319 -1.83 -14.45 -7.22
N HIS A 320 -1.45 -15.50 -6.49
CA HIS A 320 -1.92 -16.85 -6.73
C HIS A 320 -3.42 -17.04 -6.39
N ARG A 321 -4.09 -16.05 -5.78
CA ARG A 321 -5.55 -16.06 -5.60
C ARG A 321 -6.30 -15.79 -6.89
N VAL A 322 -5.69 -15.06 -7.83
CA VAL A 322 -6.29 -14.65 -9.11
C VAL A 322 -5.69 -15.40 -10.28
N VAL A 323 -4.38 -15.62 -10.25
CA VAL A 323 -3.63 -16.20 -11.36
C VAL A 323 -2.94 -17.48 -10.91
N ASP A 324 -3.28 -18.60 -11.55
CA ASP A 324 -2.55 -19.86 -11.34
C ASP A 324 -1.26 -19.93 -12.17
N GLY A 325 -0.41 -20.93 -11.89
CA GLY A 325 0.84 -21.14 -12.62
C GLY A 325 0.67 -21.41 -14.11
N MET A 326 -0.45 -22.00 -14.53
CA MET A 326 -0.70 -22.24 -15.95
C MET A 326 -1.05 -20.95 -16.69
N ALA A 327 -1.92 -20.10 -16.12
CA ALA A 327 -2.28 -18.80 -16.67
C ALA A 327 -1.05 -17.89 -16.77
N GLY A 328 -0.24 -17.83 -15.70
CA GLY A 328 1.02 -17.09 -15.71
C GLY A 328 2.00 -17.62 -16.78
N ALA A 329 2.18 -18.93 -16.88
CA ALA A 329 3.09 -19.53 -17.87
C ALA A 329 2.61 -19.30 -19.31
N LYS A 330 1.30 -19.34 -19.57
CA LYS A 330 0.74 -19.02 -20.90
C LYS A 330 1.01 -17.57 -21.28
N PHE A 331 0.79 -16.62 -20.37
CA PHE A 331 1.13 -15.21 -20.62
C PHE A 331 2.61 -15.02 -20.89
N MET A 332 3.49 -15.62 -20.08
CA MET A 332 4.95 -15.49 -20.26
C MET A 332 5.43 -16.14 -21.56
N LYS A 333 4.84 -17.27 -21.95
CA LYS A 333 5.10 -17.92 -23.24
C LYS A 333 4.71 -17.00 -24.40
N ASP A 334 3.48 -16.50 -24.42
CA ASP A 334 3.00 -15.63 -25.50
C ASP A 334 3.81 -14.33 -25.56
N LEU A 335 4.15 -13.75 -24.41
CA LEU A 335 4.99 -12.56 -24.33
C LEU A 335 6.40 -12.84 -24.88
N LYS A 336 7.01 -13.96 -24.50
CA LYS A 336 8.33 -14.38 -25.02
C LYS A 336 8.29 -14.54 -26.54
N GLU A 337 7.32 -15.28 -27.07
CA GLU A 337 7.16 -15.49 -28.52
C GLU A 337 7.01 -14.16 -29.26
N LEU A 338 6.24 -13.22 -28.68
CA LEU A 338 6.00 -11.90 -29.25
C LEU A 338 7.26 -11.02 -29.21
N ILE A 339 8.07 -11.11 -28.15
CA ILE A 339 9.34 -10.36 -28.05
C ILE A 339 10.38 -10.90 -29.03
N GLU A 340 10.47 -12.23 -29.16
CA GLU A 340 11.40 -12.92 -30.07
C GLU A 340 10.98 -12.77 -31.54
N ASN A 341 9.69 -12.51 -31.81
CA ASN A 341 9.14 -12.32 -33.16
C ASN A 341 8.29 -11.03 -33.26
N PRO A 342 8.92 -9.86 -33.11
CA PRO A 342 8.24 -8.60 -32.81
C PRO A 342 7.47 -7.98 -33.99
N ILE A 343 7.65 -8.48 -35.22
CA ILE A 343 6.92 -7.97 -36.40
C ILE A 343 5.41 -8.11 -36.20
N SER A 344 4.97 -9.20 -35.58
CA SER A 344 3.55 -9.47 -35.33
C SER A 344 2.89 -8.48 -34.35
N MET A 345 3.66 -7.71 -33.58
CA MET A 345 3.13 -6.64 -32.71
C MET A 345 2.62 -5.43 -33.49
N LEU A 346 3.05 -5.28 -34.75
CA LEU A 346 2.76 -4.13 -35.60
C LEU A 346 1.56 -4.34 -36.54
N ILE A 347 0.97 -5.54 -36.51
CA ILE A 347 -0.23 -5.92 -37.27
C ILE A 347 -1.46 -5.74 -36.38
#